data_AF-A0A9E1F4P9-F1
#
_entry.id   AF-A0A9E1F4P9-F1
#
_cell.length_a   1.000
_cell.length_b   1.000
_cell.length_c   1.000
_cell.angle_alpha   90.00
_cell.angle_beta   90.00
_cell.angle_gamma   90.00
#
_symmetry.space_group_name_H-M   'P 1'
#
loop_
_entity.id
_entity.type
_entity.pdbx_description
1 polymer ?
#
loop_
_entity_poly.entity_id
_entity_poly.type
_entity_poly.pdbx_seq_one_letter_code
_entity_poly.pdbx_strand_id
1 'polypeptide(L)'
;MKESSELIQFSIYKINVEKVEETISLKEDENINDIKSKIIEYLRNCIKKGRDNVLISDYDEFTLMLIKSKRNPIWKNMVEYMINNGKIIEDIDNKKIINESTSYILFTIVDNKIYAMTGGRGANYISKFIEKNYGLYLIPKIVDKNNPIIRKVVENNITGNNLSTERITKNVTSVSMEDSLGSIYRELNIQVSKEIAKKLGVSGIEDNKQISISSGDSVVIRKSISLEELKVILKTLSKLEEKEDNFILNYFVPIRKKGIKLSYLKDIMIRSILNNELDKFQLVSDDISQYYFTSSKYILTKENESILVKTSPIEFKDIIDTLMDDKGRLYKTRIEEALYQYELGTMDENGETVIVPDKIINLLRGCIEDENFCYYLLNGTWYVFEEHFFNKLDEKYKLLYDNIQTESEKVVEKFNLTKEANNEDMYNGMFIEDRKIITVHKHEIKFIELADLIFYDDDNIYLMCNKGEFNGEHVRDLENQINTSSKMIELVLRNDKNLIKQYYNDLNEKEKEKIQQDDFLKLFNKQIVFIAGFSKNYKRQTRSPYAKYLLCELEKNLKNSGFNLLITNFTPAENKKKAQ
;
A
#
# COMPACT_ATOMS: atom_id res chain seq x y z
N MET A 1 34.53 -15.74 -34.79
CA MET A 1 34.14 -15.01 -33.57
C MET A 1 33.20 -13.91 -34.00
N LYS A 2 31.91 -14.00 -33.65
CA LYS A 2 31.00 -12.85 -33.81
C LYS A 2 31.42 -11.83 -32.76
N GLU A 3 31.76 -10.61 -33.16
CA GLU A 3 31.79 -9.47 -32.24
C GLU A 3 30.42 -9.42 -31.55
N SER A 4 30.37 -9.89 -30.31
CA SER A 4 29.21 -9.69 -29.46
C SER A 4 29.21 -8.22 -29.13
N SER A 5 28.38 -7.44 -29.81
CA SER A 5 28.05 -6.10 -29.34
C SER A 5 27.63 -6.22 -27.87
N GLU A 6 28.38 -5.62 -26.96
CA GLU A 6 28.18 -5.64 -25.50
C GLU A 6 26.93 -4.85 -25.11
N LEU A 7 25.78 -5.29 -25.62
CA LEU A 7 24.52 -4.60 -25.54
C LEU A 7 23.62 -5.30 -24.55
N ILE A 8 23.26 -4.60 -23.49
CA ILE A 8 22.52 -5.14 -22.36
C ILE A 8 21.45 -4.13 -21.94
N GLN A 9 20.34 -4.65 -21.40
CA GLN A 9 19.35 -3.87 -20.69
C GLN A 9 19.81 -3.64 -19.25
N PHE A 10 19.87 -2.39 -18.81
CA PHE A 10 20.25 -2.03 -17.45
C PHE A 10 19.04 -1.60 -16.61
N SER A 11 19.00 -2.05 -15.37
CA SER A 11 18.18 -1.44 -14.32
C SER A 11 19.04 -0.48 -13.53
N ILE A 12 18.79 0.82 -13.67
CA ILE A 12 19.61 1.90 -13.10
C ILE A 12 19.00 2.35 -11.78
N TYR A 13 19.73 2.15 -10.68
CA TYR A 13 19.39 2.59 -9.34
C TYR A 13 20.28 3.75 -8.92
N LYS A 14 19.74 4.67 -8.13
CA LYS A 14 20.51 5.68 -7.41
C LYS A 14 20.64 5.27 -5.95
N ILE A 15 21.83 5.39 -5.39
CA ILE A 15 22.09 5.13 -3.97
C ILE A 15 21.75 6.38 -3.16
N ASN A 16 21.03 6.19 -2.06
CA ASN A 16 20.71 7.20 -1.07
C ASN A 16 21.74 7.14 0.07
N VAL A 17 22.57 8.17 0.19
CA VAL A 17 23.67 8.22 1.16
C VAL A 17 23.16 8.22 2.62
N GLU A 18 22.04 8.88 2.91
CA GLU A 18 21.46 8.88 4.26
C GLU A 18 21.08 7.45 4.70
N LYS A 19 20.54 6.63 3.78
CA LYS A 19 20.25 5.22 4.08
C LYS A 19 21.50 4.37 4.27
N VAL A 20 22.60 4.76 3.64
CA VAL A 20 23.89 4.12 3.85
C VAL A 20 24.35 4.41 5.28
N GLU A 21 24.23 5.65 5.76
CA GLU A 21 24.56 6.05 7.14
C GLU A 21 23.77 5.29 8.20
N GLU A 22 22.50 4.98 7.93
CA GLU A 22 21.66 4.17 8.84
C GLU A 22 22.17 2.73 9.04
N THR A 23 22.95 2.22 8.09
CA THR A 23 23.41 0.81 8.10
C THR A 23 24.92 0.66 8.29
N ILE A 24 25.69 1.64 7.82
CA ILE A 24 27.14 1.64 7.77
C ILE A 24 27.63 2.94 8.41
N SER A 25 28.48 2.85 9.44
CA SER A 25 29.07 4.03 10.06
C SER A 25 29.99 4.77 9.07
N LEU A 26 29.60 5.99 8.72
CA LEU A 26 30.40 6.93 7.93
C LEU A 26 31.09 7.94 8.85
N LYS A 27 32.23 8.48 8.41
CA LYS A 27 32.92 9.60 9.09
C LYS A 27 32.54 10.92 8.41
N GLU A 28 32.54 12.03 9.15
CA GLU A 28 32.12 13.36 8.64
C GLU A 28 32.90 13.83 7.39
N ASP A 29 34.15 13.39 7.20
CA ASP A 29 35.01 13.79 6.08
C ASP A 29 35.05 12.80 4.90
N GLU A 30 34.21 11.76 4.89
CA GLU A 30 34.26 10.75 3.83
C GLU A 30 33.68 11.26 2.50
N ASN A 31 34.48 11.13 1.44
CA ASN A 31 34.04 11.52 0.10
C ASN A 31 33.19 10.40 -0.54
N ILE A 32 32.54 10.70 -1.66
CA ILE A 32 31.61 9.76 -2.31
C ILE A 32 32.28 8.44 -2.77
N ASN A 33 33.58 8.46 -3.10
CA ASN A 33 34.33 7.25 -3.46
C ASN A 33 34.56 6.35 -2.23
N ASP A 34 34.81 6.95 -1.07
CA ASP A 34 34.96 6.23 0.20
C ASP A 34 33.64 5.53 0.56
N ILE A 35 32.52 6.24 0.41
CA ILE A 35 31.18 5.70 0.64
C ILE A 35 30.88 4.53 -0.30
N LYS A 36 31.16 4.68 -1.61
CA LYS A 36 31.03 3.59 -2.60
C LYS A 36 31.84 2.36 -2.18
N SER A 37 33.09 2.56 -1.77
CA SER A 37 34.00 1.48 -1.36
C SER A 37 33.49 0.75 -0.13
N LYS A 38 32.98 1.47 0.87
CA LYS A 38 32.37 0.88 2.07
C LYS A 38 31.12 0.07 1.76
N ILE A 39 30.27 0.54 0.84
CA ILE A 39 29.09 -0.23 0.40
C ILE A 39 29.55 -1.56 -0.21
N ILE A 40 30.54 -1.52 -1.10
CA ILE A 40 31.09 -2.72 -1.75
C ILE A 40 31.67 -3.70 -0.71
N GLU A 41 32.42 -3.19 0.27
CA GLU A 41 32.98 -4.02 1.35
C GLU A 41 31.89 -4.64 2.22
N TYR A 42 30.89 -3.86 2.63
CA TYR A 42 29.74 -4.33 3.38
C TYR A 42 29.01 -5.45 2.63
N LEU A 43 28.70 -5.23 1.35
CA LEU A 43 28.02 -6.22 0.51
C LEU A 43 28.84 -7.50 0.35
N ARG A 44 30.16 -7.36 0.13
CA ARG A 44 31.09 -8.51 0.05
C ARG A 44 30.99 -9.37 1.31
N ASN A 45 30.94 -8.75 2.48
CA ASN A 45 30.83 -9.45 3.76
C ASN A 45 29.47 -10.13 3.92
N CYS A 46 28.37 -9.46 3.56
CA CYS A 46 27.02 -10.04 3.59
C CYS A 46 26.88 -11.25 2.65
N ILE A 47 27.38 -11.14 1.41
CA ILE A 47 27.29 -12.20 0.41
C ILE A 47 28.07 -13.44 0.86
N LYS A 48 29.29 -13.25 1.39
CA LYS A 48 30.10 -14.35 1.92
C LYS A 48 29.44 -15.04 3.12
N LYS A 49 28.81 -14.29 4.03
CA LYS A 49 28.03 -14.86 5.15
C LYS A 49 26.89 -15.75 4.64
N GLY A 50 26.28 -15.39 3.52
CA GLY A 50 25.26 -16.19 2.82
C GLY A 50 25.78 -17.42 2.07
N ARG A 51 27.07 -17.76 2.18
CA ARG A 51 27.76 -18.85 1.44
C ARG A 51 27.80 -18.66 -0.08
N ASP A 52 27.57 -17.44 -0.56
CA ASP A 52 27.68 -17.10 -1.96
C ASP A 52 29.10 -16.59 -2.28
N ASN A 53 29.57 -16.84 -3.50
CA ASN A 53 30.87 -16.37 -3.97
C ASN A 53 30.74 -15.02 -4.65
N VAL A 54 31.72 -14.15 -4.44
CA VAL A 54 31.76 -12.82 -5.07
C VAL A 54 33.14 -12.52 -5.66
N LEU A 55 33.14 -12.09 -6.92
CA LEU A 55 34.30 -11.58 -7.63
C LEU A 55 34.10 -10.07 -7.86
N ILE A 56 35.15 -9.28 -7.60
CA ILE A 56 35.12 -7.83 -7.75
C ILE A 56 36.18 -7.45 -8.78
N SER A 57 35.83 -6.61 -9.74
CA SER A 57 36.75 -6.11 -10.77
C SER A 57 36.40 -4.67 -11.10
N ASP A 58 37.41 -3.80 -11.16
CA ASP A 58 37.24 -2.46 -11.72
C ASP A 58 37.45 -2.49 -13.23
N TYR A 59 36.67 -1.71 -13.96
CA TYR A 59 36.76 -1.51 -15.40
C TYR A 59 36.34 -0.09 -15.73
N ASP A 60 37.31 0.73 -16.17
CA ASP A 60 37.11 2.16 -16.41
C ASP A 60 36.54 2.87 -15.16
N GLU A 61 35.43 3.61 -15.27
CA GLU A 61 34.76 4.27 -14.14
C GLU A 61 33.77 3.37 -13.39
N PHE A 62 33.71 2.08 -13.75
CA PHE A 62 32.80 1.11 -13.17
C PHE A 62 33.50 0.10 -12.26
N THR A 63 32.82 -0.27 -11.17
CA THR A 63 33.23 -1.37 -10.29
C THR A 63 32.19 -2.49 -10.38
N LEU A 64 32.59 -3.64 -10.93
CA LEU A 64 31.75 -4.84 -11.08
C LEU A 64 31.87 -5.73 -9.85
N MET A 65 30.74 -6.14 -9.30
CA MET A 65 30.60 -7.25 -8.36
C MET A 65 29.81 -8.38 -9.02
N LEU A 66 30.47 -9.50 -9.33
CA LEU A 66 29.84 -10.71 -9.86
C LEU A 66 29.59 -11.71 -8.73
N ILE A 67 28.33 -12.12 -8.56
CA ILE A 67 27.86 -12.97 -7.46
C ILE A 67 27.45 -14.33 -8.04
N LYS A 68 27.98 -15.41 -7.47
CA LYS A 68 27.62 -16.80 -7.81
C LYS A 68 27.07 -17.49 -6.58
N SER A 69 25.83 -17.95 -6.69
CA SER A 69 25.10 -18.56 -5.57
C SER A 69 24.69 -20.00 -5.87
N LYS A 70 24.68 -20.84 -4.83
CA LYS A 70 24.22 -22.24 -4.90
C LYS A 70 23.21 -22.53 -3.80
N ARG A 71 22.03 -23.07 -4.13
CA ARG A 71 20.95 -23.38 -3.17
C ARG A 71 20.36 -24.77 -3.41
N ASN A 72 19.87 -25.41 -2.35
CA ASN A 72 19.05 -26.62 -2.48
C ASN A 72 17.59 -26.21 -2.76
N PRO A 73 16.94 -26.74 -3.81
CA PRO A 73 15.51 -26.48 -4.01
C PRO A 73 14.64 -27.19 -2.98
N ILE A 74 13.47 -26.63 -2.66
CA ILE A 74 12.52 -27.20 -1.68
C ILE A 74 11.96 -28.54 -2.17
N TRP A 75 11.67 -28.63 -3.47
CA TRP A 75 11.19 -29.84 -4.13
C TRP A 75 12.27 -30.92 -4.32
N LYS A 76 13.51 -30.68 -3.87
CA LYS A 76 14.63 -31.62 -4.03
C LYS A 76 14.26 -33.03 -3.58
N ASN A 77 13.70 -33.16 -2.38
CA ASN A 77 13.37 -34.48 -1.80
C ASN A 77 12.28 -35.20 -2.59
N MET A 78 11.31 -34.47 -3.14
CA MET A 78 10.25 -35.03 -3.99
C MET A 78 10.85 -35.58 -5.29
N VAL A 79 11.71 -34.81 -5.94
CA VAL A 79 12.37 -35.22 -7.18
C VAL A 79 13.36 -36.36 -6.92
N GLU A 80 14.11 -36.32 -5.81
CA GLU A 80 14.96 -37.43 -5.37
C GLU A 80 14.16 -38.70 -5.10
N TYR A 81 12.97 -38.60 -4.48
CA TYR A 81 12.08 -39.73 -4.28
C TYR A 81 11.59 -40.30 -5.62
N MET A 82 11.16 -39.45 -6.55
CA MET A 82 10.73 -39.87 -7.89
C MET A 82 11.87 -40.51 -8.69
N ILE A 83 13.09 -40.01 -8.52
CA ILE A 83 14.30 -40.53 -9.15
C ILE A 83 14.67 -41.90 -8.56
N ASN A 84 14.72 -41.99 -7.23
CA ASN A 84 15.18 -43.20 -6.54
C ASN A 84 14.15 -44.35 -6.57
N ASN A 85 12.85 -44.04 -6.64
CA ASN A 85 11.78 -45.03 -6.61
C ASN A 85 11.04 -45.19 -7.95
N GLY A 86 11.39 -44.39 -8.97
CA GLY A 86 10.94 -44.56 -10.34
C GLY A 86 11.84 -45.52 -11.13
N LYS A 87 11.32 -46.11 -12.22
CA LYS A 87 12.15 -46.84 -13.19
C LYS A 87 12.97 -45.84 -14.01
N ILE A 88 14.13 -45.43 -13.53
CA ILE A 88 15.08 -44.65 -14.32
C ILE A 88 15.77 -45.56 -15.34
N ILE A 89 15.83 -45.12 -16.59
CA ILE A 89 16.37 -45.89 -17.74
C ILE A 89 17.81 -45.46 -18.11
N GLU A 90 18.31 -44.34 -17.61
CA GLU A 90 19.65 -43.83 -17.95
C GLU A 90 20.52 -43.51 -16.73
N ASP A 91 21.82 -43.73 -16.87
CA ASP A 91 22.85 -43.36 -15.89
C ASP A 91 22.94 -41.83 -15.81
N ILE A 92 22.26 -41.24 -14.83
CA ILE A 92 22.34 -39.80 -14.57
C ILE A 92 23.58 -39.57 -13.68
N ASP A 93 24.72 -39.31 -14.33
CA ASP A 93 25.98 -38.91 -13.67
C ASP A 93 25.90 -37.54 -12.95
N ASN A 94 24.74 -36.86 -12.97
CA ASN A 94 24.51 -35.59 -12.29
C ASN A 94 23.52 -35.70 -11.11
N LYS A 95 23.93 -36.39 -10.05
CA LYS A 95 23.15 -36.55 -8.80
C LYS A 95 23.01 -35.27 -7.94
N LYS A 96 23.57 -34.13 -8.35
CA LYS A 96 23.49 -32.88 -7.56
C LYS A 96 22.37 -31.99 -8.09
N ILE A 97 21.19 -32.15 -7.50
CA ILE A 97 20.07 -31.22 -7.68
C ILE A 97 20.34 -29.97 -6.83
N ILE A 98 20.92 -28.96 -7.47
CA ILE A 98 21.18 -27.64 -6.88
C ILE A 98 20.76 -26.53 -7.85
N ASN A 99 20.21 -25.46 -7.31
CA ASN A 99 19.93 -24.24 -8.05
C ASN A 99 21.20 -23.37 -8.06
N GLU A 100 21.81 -23.20 -9.23
CA GLU A 100 22.91 -22.26 -9.44
C GLU A 100 22.39 -20.98 -10.08
N SER A 101 22.82 -19.82 -9.58
CA SER A 101 22.46 -18.53 -10.16
C SER A 101 23.64 -17.59 -10.17
N THR A 102 23.75 -16.80 -11.23
CA THR A 102 24.74 -15.72 -11.36
C THR A 102 24.01 -14.39 -11.35
N SER A 103 24.53 -13.42 -10.63
CA SER A 103 23.99 -12.06 -10.52
C SER A 103 25.13 -11.06 -10.56
N TYR A 104 24.86 -9.82 -10.94
CA TYR A 104 25.88 -8.77 -10.93
C TYR A 104 25.34 -7.47 -10.35
N ILE A 105 26.26 -6.66 -9.81
CA ILE A 105 26.06 -5.27 -9.44
C ILE A 105 27.22 -4.49 -10.04
N LEU A 106 26.93 -3.40 -10.76
CA LEU A 106 27.91 -2.52 -11.37
C LEU A 106 27.74 -1.14 -10.76
N PHE A 107 28.75 -0.64 -10.07
CA PHE A 107 28.73 0.68 -9.43
C PHE A 107 29.48 1.70 -10.26
N THR A 108 29.01 2.95 -10.28
CA THR A 108 29.74 4.09 -10.82
C THR A 108 29.35 5.38 -10.10
N ILE A 109 30.14 6.43 -10.28
CA ILE A 109 29.89 7.76 -9.71
C ILE A 109 29.75 8.76 -10.85
N VAL A 110 28.66 9.51 -10.84
CA VAL A 110 28.39 10.59 -11.81
C VAL A 110 27.90 11.81 -11.02
N ASP A 111 28.52 12.97 -11.24
CA ASP A 111 28.20 14.24 -10.58
C ASP A 111 28.04 14.12 -9.06
N ASN A 112 29.00 13.47 -8.40
CA ASN A 112 29.02 13.22 -6.95
C ASN A 112 27.84 12.38 -6.42
N LYS A 113 27.19 11.57 -7.28
CA LYS A 113 26.13 10.62 -6.93
C LYS A 113 26.56 9.21 -7.28
N ILE A 114 26.21 8.22 -6.44
CA ILE A 114 26.51 6.81 -6.71
C ILE A 114 25.32 6.18 -7.43
N TYR A 115 25.59 5.58 -8.59
CA TYR A 115 24.64 4.78 -9.34
C TYR A 115 25.03 3.30 -9.29
N ALA A 116 24.03 2.43 -9.29
CA ALA A 116 24.19 0.99 -9.34
C ALA A 116 23.32 0.38 -10.44
N MET A 117 23.89 -0.50 -11.25
CA MET A 117 23.18 -1.29 -12.25
C MET A 117 23.23 -2.76 -11.86
N THR A 118 22.10 -3.47 -11.95
CA THR A 118 22.02 -4.85 -11.44
C THR A 118 21.47 -5.82 -12.47
N GLY A 119 21.93 -7.08 -12.40
CA GLY A 119 21.32 -8.21 -13.08
C GLY A 119 21.09 -9.40 -12.13
N GLY A 120 20.12 -10.24 -12.47
CA GLY A 120 19.70 -11.35 -11.61
C GLY A 120 19.18 -10.83 -10.26
N ARG A 121 19.72 -11.35 -9.15
CA ARG A 121 19.34 -10.99 -7.78
C ARG A 121 20.14 -9.81 -7.21
N GLY A 122 20.91 -9.10 -8.03
CA GLY A 122 21.74 -7.96 -7.60
C GLY A 122 20.94 -6.87 -6.86
N ALA A 123 19.73 -6.58 -7.34
CA ALA A 123 18.83 -5.60 -6.73
C ALA A 123 18.50 -5.90 -5.25
N ASN A 124 18.36 -7.18 -4.89
CA ASN A 124 18.03 -7.59 -3.53
C ASN A 124 19.14 -7.23 -2.53
N TYR A 125 20.40 -7.21 -2.97
CA TYR A 125 21.53 -6.87 -2.10
C TYR A 125 21.62 -5.37 -1.84
N ILE A 126 21.29 -4.54 -2.83
CA ILE A 126 21.38 -3.07 -2.73
C ILE A 126 20.09 -2.41 -2.25
N SER A 127 18.97 -3.12 -2.18
CA SER A 127 17.62 -2.60 -1.92
C SER A 127 17.48 -1.72 -0.67
N LYS A 128 18.33 -1.93 0.34
CA LYS A 128 18.37 -1.12 1.57
C LYS A 128 19.06 0.23 1.39
N PHE A 129 19.91 0.37 0.38
CA PHE A 129 20.71 1.57 0.12
C PHE A 129 20.12 2.46 -0.98
N ILE A 130 19.11 1.98 -1.73
CA ILE A 130 18.59 2.74 -2.88
C ILE A 130 17.67 3.89 -2.48
N GLU A 131 17.68 4.92 -3.32
CA GLU A 131 16.65 5.93 -3.35
C GLU A 131 15.36 5.33 -3.93
N LYS A 132 14.34 5.18 -3.08
CA LYS A 132 13.06 4.59 -3.46
C LYS A 132 12.31 5.52 -4.41
N ASN A 133 11.58 4.94 -5.36
CA ASN A 133 10.82 5.64 -6.40
C ASN A 133 11.66 6.55 -7.32
N TYR A 134 12.97 6.33 -7.41
CA TYR A 134 13.87 7.17 -8.21
C TYR A 134 13.41 7.33 -9.67
N GLY A 135 13.01 6.24 -10.33
CA GLY A 135 12.56 6.28 -11.72
C GLY A 135 11.25 7.04 -11.91
N LEU A 136 10.38 7.05 -10.90
CA LEU A 136 9.13 7.82 -10.93
C LEU A 136 9.37 9.32 -10.79
N TYR A 137 10.38 9.75 -10.02
CA TYR A 137 10.70 11.18 -9.88
C TYR A 137 11.16 11.84 -11.19
N LEU A 138 11.63 11.05 -12.15
CA LEU A 138 12.10 11.57 -13.42
C LEU A 138 10.95 11.77 -14.42
N ILE A 139 9.87 11.00 -14.31
CA ILE A 139 8.75 11.02 -15.27
C ILE A 139 8.17 12.42 -15.47
N PRO A 140 7.83 13.19 -14.42
CA PRO A 140 7.19 14.49 -14.63
C PRO A 140 8.11 15.53 -15.25
N LYS A 141 9.42 15.31 -15.21
CA LYS A 141 10.43 16.19 -15.82
C LYS A 141 10.61 15.93 -17.31
N ILE A 142 10.24 14.73 -17.79
CA ILE A 142 10.48 14.32 -19.19
C ILE A 142 9.21 14.33 -20.06
N VAL A 143 8.03 14.12 -19.47
CA VAL A 143 6.76 13.98 -20.19
C VAL A 143 5.80 15.14 -19.89
N ASP A 144 4.86 15.38 -20.80
CA ASP A 144 3.63 16.14 -20.59
C ASP A 144 2.53 15.23 -20.01
N LYS A 145 1.74 15.76 -19.07
CA LYS A 145 0.64 15.05 -18.38
C LYS A 145 -0.41 14.47 -19.35
N ASN A 146 -0.64 15.12 -20.49
CA ASN A 146 -1.68 14.71 -21.44
C ASN A 146 -1.17 13.78 -22.54
N ASN A 147 0.13 13.49 -22.58
CA ASN A 147 0.69 12.62 -23.60
C ASN A 147 0.31 11.14 -23.33
N PRO A 148 -0.35 10.43 -24.26
CA PRO A 148 -0.75 9.05 -24.05
C PRO A 148 0.46 8.12 -24.23
N ILE A 149 1.12 7.80 -23.11
CA ILE A 149 2.34 6.99 -23.10
C ILE A 149 2.29 5.84 -22.09
N ILE A 150 1.32 5.81 -21.19
CA ILE A 150 1.25 4.84 -20.09
C ILE A 150 0.68 3.54 -20.63
N ARG A 151 1.38 2.43 -20.41
CA ARG A 151 0.95 1.09 -20.81
C ARG A 151 0.69 0.18 -19.61
N LYS A 152 1.39 0.43 -18.51
CA LYS A 152 1.19 -0.28 -17.25
C LYS A 152 1.35 0.70 -16.10
N VAL A 153 0.45 0.58 -15.14
CA VAL A 153 0.48 1.28 -13.87
C VAL A 153 0.54 0.24 -12.78
N VAL A 154 1.49 0.41 -11.87
CA VAL A 154 1.48 -0.24 -10.56
C VAL A 154 1.38 0.88 -9.54
N GLU A 155 0.37 0.83 -8.69
CA GLU A 155 0.13 1.83 -7.67
C GLU A 155 -0.17 1.17 -6.34
N ASN A 156 0.17 1.86 -5.25
CA ASN A 156 -0.32 1.52 -3.93
C ASN A 156 -1.63 2.28 -3.72
N ASN A 157 -2.69 1.59 -3.30
CA ASN A 157 -3.91 2.29 -2.90
C ASN A 157 -3.77 2.73 -1.46
N ILE A 158 -4.13 3.99 -1.24
CA ILE A 158 -4.10 4.62 0.08
C ILE A 158 -5.34 4.22 0.88
N THR A 159 -6.40 3.82 0.17
CA THR A 159 -7.72 3.45 0.67
C THR A 159 -8.16 2.09 0.13
N GLY A 160 -9.10 1.48 0.83
CA GLY A 160 -9.66 0.19 0.48
C GLY A 160 -8.71 -1.01 0.63
N ASN A 161 -9.30 -2.19 0.46
CA ASN A 161 -8.71 -3.48 0.82
C ASN A 161 -7.64 -4.01 -0.16
N ASN A 162 -7.19 -3.21 -1.12
CA ASN A 162 -6.14 -3.61 -2.06
C ASN A 162 -4.90 -2.74 -1.79
N LEU A 163 -3.81 -3.29 -1.29
CA LEU A 163 -2.60 -2.50 -1.02
C LEU A 163 -1.88 -2.03 -2.26
N SER A 164 -1.97 -2.81 -3.33
CA SER A 164 -1.48 -2.39 -4.64
C SER A 164 -2.42 -2.82 -5.75
N THR A 165 -2.38 -2.11 -6.85
CA THR A 165 -3.13 -2.42 -8.05
C THR A 165 -2.20 -2.33 -9.24
N GLU A 166 -2.21 -3.40 -10.02
CA GLU A 166 -1.51 -3.48 -11.30
C GLU A 166 -2.55 -3.40 -12.42
N ARG A 167 -2.44 -2.39 -13.28
CA ARG A 167 -3.26 -2.24 -14.47
C ARG A 167 -2.38 -2.26 -15.71
N ILE A 168 -2.74 -3.09 -16.68
CA ILE A 168 -2.12 -3.09 -18.01
C ILE A 168 -3.18 -2.69 -19.02
N THR A 169 -2.92 -1.64 -19.77
CA THR A 169 -3.85 -1.11 -20.77
C THR A 169 -3.51 -1.66 -22.16
N LYS A 170 -4.55 -1.98 -22.95
CA LYS A 170 -4.37 -2.44 -24.34
C LYS A 170 -3.83 -1.34 -25.24
N ASN A 171 -4.29 -0.11 -25.02
CA ASN A 171 -3.84 1.11 -25.69
C ASN A 171 -3.16 2.02 -24.67
N VAL A 172 -2.17 2.79 -25.10
CA VAL A 172 -1.50 3.75 -24.22
C VAL A 172 -2.47 4.83 -23.72
N THR A 173 -2.40 5.16 -22.44
CA THR A 173 -3.21 6.18 -21.77
C THR A 173 -2.34 7.34 -21.30
N SER A 174 -2.92 8.51 -21.02
CA SER A 174 -2.18 9.65 -20.48
C SER A 174 -2.16 9.62 -18.95
N VAL A 175 -1.23 10.34 -18.34
CA VAL A 175 -1.21 10.54 -16.87
C VAL A 175 -2.52 11.18 -16.41
N SER A 176 -3.09 12.12 -17.19
CA SER A 176 -4.38 12.74 -16.86
C SER A 176 -5.57 11.77 -16.85
N MET A 177 -5.56 10.72 -17.67
CA MET A 177 -6.61 9.69 -17.68
C MET A 177 -6.42 8.66 -16.55
N GLU A 178 -5.17 8.38 -16.19
CA GLU A 178 -4.82 7.51 -15.06
C GLU A 178 -4.83 8.25 -13.71
N ASP A 179 -5.05 9.58 -13.70
CA ASP A 179 -5.04 10.48 -12.54
C ASP A 179 -6.15 10.07 -11.55
N SER A 180 -5.78 9.16 -10.67
CA SER A 180 -6.59 8.60 -9.60
C SER A 180 -6.18 9.29 -8.31
N LEU A 181 -7.16 9.86 -7.59
CA LEU A 181 -6.90 10.61 -6.36
C LEU A 181 -6.28 9.70 -5.29
N GLY A 182 -6.50 8.39 -5.36
CA GLY A 182 -6.18 7.44 -4.29
C GLY A 182 -5.04 6.48 -4.49
N SER A 183 -4.18 6.77 -5.44
CA SER A 183 -3.07 5.91 -5.83
C SER A 183 -1.74 6.62 -5.72
N ILE A 184 -0.78 6.02 -5.02
CA ILE A 184 0.63 6.39 -5.12
C ILE A 184 1.25 5.50 -6.17
N TYR A 185 1.63 6.04 -7.32
CA TYR A 185 2.33 5.24 -8.32
C TYR A 185 3.62 4.66 -7.72
N ARG A 186 3.80 3.35 -7.91
CA ARG A 186 4.98 2.57 -7.50
C ARG A 186 5.81 2.14 -8.71
N GLU A 187 5.15 1.86 -9.83
CA GLU A 187 5.81 1.66 -11.12
C GLU A 187 4.94 2.21 -12.24
N LEU A 188 5.57 2.89 -13.20
CA LEU A 188 4.96 3.22 -14.48
C LEU A 188 5.77 2.57 -15.58
N ASN A 189 5.12 1.76 -16.43
CA ASN A 189 5.68 1.41 -17.72
C ASN A 189 5.14 2.35 -18.78
N ILE A 190 6.04 3.14 -19.36
CA ILE A 190 5.71 4.08 -20.41
C ILE A 190 6.30 3.65 -21.74
N GLN A 191 5.62 3.98 -22.82
CA GLN A 191 6.05 3.76 -24.19
C GLN A 191 6.33 5.11 -24.83
N VAL A 192 7.60 5.42 -25.05
CA VAL A 192 8.07 6.76 -25.46
C VAL A 192 8.46 6.80 -26.92
N SER A 193 8.21 7.96 -27.55
CA SER A 193 8.71 8.28 -28.89
C SER A 193 10.22 8.54 -28.86
N LYS A 194 10.83 8.57 -30.05
CA LYS A 194 12.25 8.95 -30.24
C LYS A 194 12.60 10.29 -29.59
N GLU A 195 11.72 11.28 -29.66
CA GLU A 195 11.96 12.61 -29.10
C GLU A 195 12.08 12.58 -27.57
N ILE A 196 11.17 11.87 -26.90
CA ILE A 196 11.18 11.73 -25.44
C ILE A 196 12.37 10.87 -25.01
N ALA A 197 12.67 9.79 -25.75
CA ALA A 197 13.82 8.94 -25.46
C ALA A 197 15.16 9.69 -25.60
N LYS A 198 15.30 10.62 -26.56
CA LYS A 198 16.45 11.52 -26.65
C LYS A 198 16.61 12.40 -25.41
N LYS A 199 15.52 12.83 -24.77
CA LYS A 199 15.58 13.60 -23.51
C LYS A 199 16.21 12.79 -22.36
N LEU A 200 16.20 11.46 -22.44
CA LEU A 200 16.85 10.55 -21.48
C LEU A 200 18.28 10.16 -21.87
N GLY A 201 18.81 10.74 -22.95
CA GLY A 201 20.13 10.39 -23.47
C GLY A 201 20.14 9.12 -24.33
N VAL A 202 18.97 8.54 -24.65
CA VAL A 202 18.87 7.35 -25.49
C VAL A 202 18.90 7.74 -26.96
N SER A 203 19.88 7.24 -27.70
CA SER A 203 20.06 7.49 -29.13
C SER A 203 19.72 6.24 -29.97
N GLY A 204 19.83 6.31 -31.31
CA GLY A 204 19.69 5.14 -32.19
C GLY A 204 18.30 4.50 -32.20
N ILE A 205 17.25 5.31 -32.34
CA ILE A 205 15.84 4.88 -32.42
C ILE A 205 15.30 5.28 -33.78
N GLU A 206 14.71 4.34 -34.51
CA GLU A 206 13.99 4.60 -35.76
C GLU A 206 12.75 5.46 -35.47
N ASP A 207 12.38 6.37 -36.38
CA ASP A 207 11.29 7.33 -36.14
C ASP A 207 9.93 6.66 -35.84
N ASN A 208 9.71 5.45 -36.36
CA ASN A 208 8.47 4.70 -36.16
C ASN A 208 8.51 3.71 -34.97
N LYS A 209 9.63 3.63 -34.24
CA LYS A 209 9.78 2.71 -33.10
C LYS A 209 9.62 3.47 -31.78
N GLN A 210 8.89 2.85 -30.87
CA GLN A 210 8.76 3.32 -29.49
C GLN A 210 9.61 2.45 -28.56
N ILE A 211 10.15 3.06 -27.52
CA ILE A 211 10.89 2.36 -26.45
C ILE A 211 10.00 2.25 -25.23
N SER A 212 10.01 1.09 -24.58
CA SER A 212 9.41 0.94 -23.25
C SER A 212 10.41 1.29 -22.16
N ILE A 213 9.97 2.09 -21.19
CA ILE A 213 10.71 2.44 -20.00
C ILE A 213 9.87 2.01 -18.81
N SER A 214 10.42 1.17 -17.94
CA SER A 214 9.85 0.88 -16.62
C SER A 214 10.50 1.82 -15.61
N SER A 215 9.67 2.57 -14.89
CA SER A 215 10.08 3.54 -13.88
C SER A 215 9.45 3.18 -12.54
N GLY A 216 10.27 2.77 -11.58
CA GLY A 216 9.87 2.51 -10.19
C GLY A 216 10.99 2.93 -9.24
N ASP A 217 11.48 2.00 -8.42
CA ASP A 217 12.73 2.16 -7.67
C ASP A 217 13.98 2.30 -8.55
N SER A 218 13.90 1.83 -9.80
CA SER A 218 14.93 2.00 -10.83
C SER A 218 14.34 2.58 -12.11
N VAL A 219 15.23 3.09 -12.97
CA VAL A 219 14.94 3.38 -14.38
C VAL A 219 15.42 2.20 -15.21
N VAL A 220 14.49 1.55 -15.90
CA VAL A 220 14.79 0.42 -16.78
C VAL A 220 14.42 0.79 -18.21
N ILE A 221 15.42 1.03 -19.04
CA ILE A 221 15.22 1.33 -20.46
C ILE A 221 15.24 -0.01 -21.20
N ARG A 222 14.10 -0.44 -21.77
CA ARG A 222 13.97 -1.72 -22.49
C ARG A 222 14.56 -1.64 -23.90
N LYS A 223 15.83 -1.26 -23.94
CA LYS A 223 16.70 -1.26 -25.12
C LYS A 223 18.06 -1.81 -24.68
N SER A 224 18.65 -2.59 -25.57
CA SER A 224 20.03 -3.05 -25.50
C SER A 224 20.97 -1.85 -25.68
N ILE A 225 21.76 -1.54 -24.63
CA ILE A 225 22.57 -0.33 -24.51
C ILE A 225 24.03 -0.73 -24.22
N SER A 226 25.00 -0.01 -24.79
CA SER A 226 26.43 -0.19 -24.51
C SER A 226 26.88 0.54 -23.24
N LEU A 227 28.07 0.22 -22.70
CA LEU A 227 28.61 0.97 -21.55
C LEU A 227 28.80 2.46 -21.87
N GLU A 228 29.27 2.82 -23.07
CA GLU A 228 29.43 4.23 -23.46
C GLU A 228 28.09 4.98 -23.54
N GLU A 229 27.05 4.35 -24.10
CA GLU A 229 25.71 4.94 -24.09
C GLU A 229 25.15 5.05 -22.66
N LEU A 230 25.43 4.08 -21.78
CA LEU A 230 25.03 4.13 -20.38
C LEU A 230 25.63 5.35 -19.67
N LYS A 231 26.89 5.70 -19.94
CA LYS A 231 27.51 6.93 -19.38
C LYS A 231 26.75 8.19 -19.77
N VAL A 232 26.36 8.29 -21.04
CA VAL A 232 25.57 9.42 -21.56
C VAL A 232 24.20 9.48 -20.87
N ILE A 233 23.55 8.33 -20.69
CA ILE A 233 22.27 8.23 -20.00
C ILE A 233 22.44 8.68 -18.54
N LEU A 234 23.42 8.18 -17.79
CA LEU A 234 23.64 8.54 -16.39
C LEU A 234 23.88 10.04 -16.19
N LYS A 235 24.73 10.66 -17.04
CA LYS A 235 24.95 12.12 -17.03
C LYS A 235 23.67 12.90 -17.35
N THR A 236 22.85 12.38 -18.26
CA THR A 236 21.57 13.02 -18.61
C THR A 236 20.57 12.90 -17.46
N LEU A 237 20.46 11.73 -16.83
CA LEU A 237 19.59 11.51 -15.66
C LEU A 237 19.99 12.42 -14.50
N SER A 238 21.30 12.54 -14.20
CA SER A 238 21.81 13.42 -13.15
C SER A 238 21.40 14.87 -13.36
N LYS A 239 21.50 15.39 -14.59
CA LYS A 239 21.06 16.74 -14.97
C LYS A 239 19.54 16.91 -14.96
N LEU A 240 18.79 15.86 -15.29
CA LEU A 240 17.33 15.90 -15.25
C LEU A 240 16.83 16.08 -13.82
N GLU A 241 17.50 15.54 -12.80
CA GLU A 241 17.10 15.72 -11.40
C GLU A 241 17.00 17.19 -10.98
N GLU A 242 17.81 18.07 -11.59
CA GLU A 242 17.86 19.51 -11.27
C GLU A 242 16.73 20.31 -11.92
N LYS A 243 15.96 19.71 -12.83
CA LYS A 243 14.84 20.39 -13.48
C LYS A 243 13.59 20.40 -12.60
N GLU A 244 12.79 21.44 -12.77
CA GLU A 244 11.44 21.48 -12.20
C GLU A 244 10.53 20.44 -12.86
N ASP A 245 9.56 19.94 -12.09
CA ASP A 245 8.55 19.00 -12.56
C ASP A 245 7.55 19.72 -13.48
N ASN A 246 7.26 19.19 -14.68
CA ASN A 246 6.25 19.80 -15.58
C ASN A 246 4.81 19.62 -15.05
N PHE A 247 4.60 18.61 -14.20
CA PHE A 247 3.34 18.33 -13.54
C PHE A 247 3.61 17.51 -12.27
N ILE A 248 2.62 17.40 -11.39
CA ILE A 248 2.76 16.60 -10.17
C ILE A 248 2.17 15.21 -10.43
N LEU A 249 2.97 14.17 -10.16
CA LEU A 249 2.64 12.78 -10.47
C LEU A 249 1.66 12.16 -9.46
N ASN A 250 1.77 12.49 -8.18
CA ASN A 250 0.97 11.93 -7.09
C ASN A 250 0.39 13.06 -6.21
N TYR A 251 -0.81 12.88 -5.66
CA TYR A 251 -1.39 13.79 -4.65
C TYR A 251 -0.60 13.79 -3.34
N PHE A 252 0.11 12.69 -3.09
CA PHE A 252 0.93 12.48 -1.91
C PHE A 252 2.40 12.63 -2.30
N VAL A 253 3.10 13.51 -1.61
CA VAL A 253 4.54 13.72 -1.79
C VAL A 253 5.28 13.24 -0.54
N PRO A 254 6.44 12.57 -0.70
CA PRO A 254 7.26 12.20 0.45
C PRO A 254 7.61 13.42 1.29
N ILE A 255 7.57 13.28 2.62
CA ILE A 255 7.81 14.39 3.58
C ILE A 255 9.12 15.14 3.34
N ARG A 256 10.13 14.45 2.79
CA ARG A 256 11.45 15.01 2.47
C ARG A 256 11.36 16.12 1.43
N LYS A 257 10.40 16.05 0.50
CA LYS A 257 10.16 17.10 -0.51
C LYS A 257 9.67 18.41 0.11
N LYS A 258 9.06 18.34 1.31
CA LYS A 258 8.65 19.52 2.08
C LYS A 258 9.67 19.90 3.16
N GLY A 259 10.86 19.29 3.17
CA GLY A 259 11.91 19.56 4.15
C GLY A 259 11.63 19.00 5.55
N ILE A 260 10.67 18.07 5.68
CA ILE A 260 10.23 17.55 6.98
C ILE A 260 11.08 16.33 7.33
N LYS A 261 11.65 16.34 8.54
CA LYS A 261 12.56 15.29 9.02
C LYS A 261 11.77 14.04 9.44
N LEU A 262 12.27 12.86 9.05
CA LEU A 262 11.69 11.58 9.45
C LEU A 262 11.72 11.37 10.98
N SER A 263 12.77 11.84 11.65
CA SER A 263 12.91 11.73 13.11
C SER A 263 11.77 12.40 13.87
N TYR A 264 11.29 13.54 13.38
CA TYR A 264 10.15 14.26 13.95
C TYR A 264 8.88 13.40 13.95
N LEU A 265 8.54 12.78 12.81
CA LEU A 265 7.36 11.92 12.71
C LEU A 265 7.52 10.61 13.47
N LYS A 266 8.72 10.03 13.47
CA LYS A 266 9.02 8.85 14.29
C LYS A 266 8.73 9.14 15.77
N ASP A 267 9.18 10.29 16.28
CA ASP A 267 8.94 10.68 17.67
C ASP A 267 7.47 10.99 17.97
N ILE A 268 6.70 11.52 17.02
CA ILE A 268 5.25 11.70 17.21
C ILE A 268 4.53 10.35 17.22
N MET A 269 4.83 9.47 16.27
CA MET A 269 4.25 8.13 16.18
C MET A 269 4.45 7.34 17.48
N ILE A 270 5.69 7.31 17.99
CA ILE A 270 6.01 6.62 19.24
C ILE A 270 5.25 7.24 20.42
N ARG A 271 5.13 8.56 20.49
CA ARG A 271 4.37 9.23 21.56
C ARG A 271 2.89 8.89 21.50
N SER A 272 2.29 8.88 20.32
CA SER A 272 0.89 8.45 20.15
C SER A 272 0.69 7.01 20.63
N ILE A 273 1.59 6.09 20.28
CA ILE A 273 1.53 4.69 20.75
C ILE A 273 1.67 4.62 22.29
N LEU A 274 2.61 5.37 22.88
CA LEU A 274 2.78 5.44 24.34
C LEU A 274 1.55 5.99 25.07
N ASN A 275 0.83 6.91 24.44
CA ASN A 275 -0.39 7.50 24.96
C ASN A 275 -1.65 6.64 24.70
N ASN A 276 -1.48 5.44 24.14
CA ASN A 276 -2.57 4.54 23.75
C ASN A 276 -3.53 5.13 22.68
N GLU A 277 -3.03 6.05 21.85
CA GLU A 277 -3.70 6.56 20.64
C GLU A 277 -3.44 5.58 19.47
N LEU A 278 -3.84 4.32 19.66
CA LEU A 278 -3.59 3.23 18.71
C LEU A 278 -4.52 3.29 17.49
N ASP A 279 -5.70 3.90 17.65
CA ASP A 279 -6.68 4.24 16.61
C ASP A 279 -6.04 4.97 15.43
N LYS A 280 -5.02 5.80 15.65
CA LYS A 280 -4.27 6.49 14.59
C LYS A 280 -3.52 5.55 13.63
N PHE A 281 -3.35 4.28 13.99
CA PHE A 281 -2.58 3.29 13.24
C PHE A 281 -3.39 2.03 12.99
N GLN A 282 -3.20 1.43 11.82
CA GLN A 282 -3.86 0.18 11.47
C GLN A 282 -2.86 -0.75 10.80
N LEU A 283 -2.88 -2.01 11.23
CA LEU A 283 -2.14 -3.07 10.59
C LEU A 283 -2.93 -3.57 9.38
N VAL A 284 -2.31 -3.56 8.20
CA VAL A 284 -2.94 -3.96 6.94
C VAL A 284 -2.02 -4.93 6.22
N SER A 285 -2.58 -6.03 5.71
CA SER A 285 -1.84 -7.07 5.01
C SER A 285 -1.93 -6.94 3.49
N ASP A 286 -0.77 -7.09 2.80
CA ASP A 286 -0.56 -7.42 1.37
C ASP A 286 -1.81 -7.80 0.58
N ASP A 287 -2.36 -8.93 0.99
CA ASP A 287 -3.43 -9.65 0.31
C ASP A 287 -4.47 -10.05 1.34
N ILE A 288 -5.50 -9.21 1.52
CA ILE A 288 -6.59 -9.45 2.47
C ILE A 288 -7.33 -10.75 2.17
N SER A 289 -7.43 -11.16 0.90
CA SER A 289 -8.07 -12.42 0.56
C SER A 289 -7.28 -13.58 1.15
N GLN A 290 -5.96 -13.61 0.93
CA GLN A 290 -5.11 -14.64 1.48
C GLN A 290 -4.98 -14.53 3.01
N TYR A 291 -4.90 -13.31 3.53
CA TYR A 291 -4.77 -13.06 4.96
C TYR A 291 -5.99 -13.61 5.70
N TYR A 292 -7.22 -13.29 5.31
CA TYR A 292 -8.42 -13.70 6.06
C TYR A 292 -9.02 -15.05 5.62
N PHE A 293 -8.85 -15.48 4.37
CA PHE A 293 -9.53 -16.68 3.86
C PHE A 293 -8.62 -17.87 3.59
N THR A 294 -7.31 -17.66 3.40
CA THR A 294 -6.35 -18.75 3.14
C THR A 294 -5.47 -19.04 4.34
N SER A 295 -5.17 -18.03 5.16
CA SER A 295 -4.30 -18.19 6.32
C SER A 295 -5.04 -18.84 7.49
N SER A 296 -4.41 -19.84 8.10
CA SER A 296 -4.91 -20.51 9.31
C SER A 296 -4.11 -20.12 10.56
N LYS A 297 -2.87 -19.63 10.39
CA LYS A 297 -1.99 -19.17 11.47
C LYS A 297 -1.32 -17.85 11.13
N TYR A 298 -1.27 -16.97 12.11
CA TYR A 298 -0.66 -15.63 12.06
C TYR A 298 0.50 -15.59 13.04
N ILE A 299 1.69 -15.22 12.57
CA ILE A 299 2.93 -15.39 13.32
C ILE A 299 3.71 -14.08 13.33
N LEU A 300 3.90 -13.54 14.53
CA LEU A 300 4.78 -12.41 14.79
C LEU A 300 6.15 -12.95 15.21
N THR A 301 7.22 -12.56 14.52
CA THR A 301 8.57 -13.02 14.79
C THR A 301 9.55 -11.88 15.07
N LYS A 302 10.61 -12.17 15.81
CA LYS A 302 11.80 -11.32 15.96
C LYS A 302 13.02 -12.21 15.79
N GLU A 303 13.93 -11.88 14.88
CA GLU A 303 15.17 -12.66 14.64
C GLU A 303 14.93 -14.16 14.38
N ASN A 304 13.80 -14.51 13.75
CA ASN A 304 13.29 -15.88 13.51
C ASN A 304 12.74 -16.61 14.74
N GLU A 305 12.67 -15.96 15.89
CA GLU A 305 11.96 -16.48 17.06
C GLU A 305 10.49 -16.03 17.03
N SER A 306 9.57 -16.94 17.34
CA SER A 306 8.15 -16.65 17.39
C SER A 306 7.79 -15.94 18.69
N ILE A 307 7.25 -14.72 18.58
CA ILE A 307 6.81 -13.89 19.70
C ILE A 307 5.33 -14.12 20.01
N LEU A 308 4.50 -14.17 18.97
CA LEU A 308 3.05 -14.37 19.09
C LEU A 308 2.57 -15.26 17.94
N VAL A 309 1.70 -16.22 18.27
CA VAL A 309 1.00 -17.06 17.29
C VAL A 309 -0.49 -17.00 17.58
N LYS A 310 -1.31 -16.63 16.60
CA LYS A 310 -2.77 -16.67 16.69
C LYS A 310 -3.36 -17.49 15.55
N THR A 311 -4.52 -18.07 15.78
CA THR A 311 -5.37 -18.69 14.74
C THR A 311 -6.39 -17.71 14.16
N SER A 312 -6.41 -16.48 14.69
CA SER A 312 -7.14 -15.34 14.16
C SER A 312 -6.17 -14.22 13.78
N PRO A 313 -6.57 -13.28 12.90
CA PRO A 313 -5.80 -12.09 12.57
C PRO A 313 -5.14 -11.42 13.79
N ILE A 314 -3.88 -11.00 13.62
CA ILE A 314 -3.16 -10.19 14.60
C ILE A 314 -3.50 -8.73 14.33
N GLU A 315 -4.04 -8.04 15.33
CA GLU A 315 -4.29 -6.61 15.30
C GLU A 315 -3.07 -5.82 15.82
N PHE A 316 -3.02 -4.52 15.54
CA PHE A 316 -1.92 -3.69 16.05
C PHE A 316 -1.89 -3.67 17.58
N LYS A 317 -3.07 -3.69 18.22
CA LYS A 317 -3.19 -3.78 19.68
C LYS A 317 -2.55 -5.05 20.24
N ASP A 318 -2.76 -6.20 19.60
CA ASP A 318 -2.13 -7.46 20.02
C ASP A 318 -0.61 -7.33 20.08
N ILE A 319 -0.01 -6.67 19.08
CA ILE A 319 1.45 -6.42 19.04
C ILE A 319 1.85 -5.55 20.23
N ILE A 320 1.15 -4.45 20.48
CA ILE A 320 1.48 -3.54 21.59
C ILE A 320 1.34 -4.23 22.95
N ASP A 321 0.33 -5.06 23.12
CA ASP A 321 0.12 -5.84 24.35
C ASP A 321 1.30 -6.80 24.62
N THR A 322 1.94 -7.35 23.58
CA THR A 322 3.16 -8.18 23.74
C THR A 322 4.39 -7.40 24.21
N LEU A 323 4.39 -6.06 24.08
CA LEU A 323 5.52 -5.22 24.42
C LEU A 323 5.48 -4.71 25.87
N MET A 324 4.33 -4.84 26.54
CA MET A 324 4.17 -4.41 27.93
C MET A 324 5.03 -5.27 28.86
N ASP A 325 5.60 -4.68 29.91
CA ASP A 325 6.25 -5.45 30.99
C ASP A 325 5.24 -6.07 31.96
N ASP A 326 5.72 -6.87 32.91
CA ASP A 326 4.88 -7.53 33.93
C ASP A 326 4.05 -6.54 34.79
N LYS A 327 4.35 -5.23 34.72
CA LYS A 327 3.65 -4.14 35.41
C LYS A 327 2.77 -3.33 34.45
N GLY A 328 2.58 -3.78 33.21
CA GLY A 328 1.78 -3.10 32.19
C GLY A 328 2.44 -1.85 31.60
N ARG A 329 3.76 -1.67 31.74
CA ARG A 329 4.47 -0.48 31.24
C ARG A 329 5.00 -0.70 29.84
N LEU A 330 4.85 0.31 29.00
CA LEU A 330 5.36 0.35 27.63
C LEU A 330 6.54 1.33 27.54
N TYR A 331 7.62 0.91 26.86
CA TYR A 331 8.85 1.70 26.73
C TYR A 331 9.11 2.07 25.27
N LYS A 332 9.62 3.29 25.04
CA LYS A 332 9.99 3.80 23.70
C LYS A 332 10.86 2.81 22.92
N THR A 333 11.88 2.24 23.55
CA THR A 333 12.82 1.31 22.90
C THR A 333 12.13 0.04 22.40
N ARG A 334 11.19 -0.54 23.18
CA ARG A 334 10.43 -1.72 22.76
C ARG A 334 9.50 -1.43 21.59
N ILE A 335 8.88 -0.26 21.55
CA ILE A 335 8.07 0.18 20.40
C ILE A 335 8.95 0.30 19.16
N GLU A 336 10.12 0.94 19.28
CA GLU A 336 11.06 1.07 18.15
C GLU A 336 11.53 -0.29 17.64
N GLU A 337 11.88 -1.22 18.54
CA GLU A 337 12.24 -2.59 18.17
C GLU A 337 11.09 -3.28 17.44
N ALA A 338 9.86 -3.19 17.96
CA ALA A 338 8.69 -3.81 17.33
C ALA A 338 8.44 -3.28 15.92
N LEU A 339 8.50 -1.95 15.72
CA LEU A 339 8.23 -1.34 14.42
C LEU A 339 9.27 -1.76 13.36
N TYR A 340 10.55 -1.82 13.73
CA TYR A 340 11.64 -1.94 12.76
C TYR A 340 12.35 -3.30 12.71
N GLN A 341 12.10 -4.18 13.69
CA GLN A 341 12.74 -5.49 13.79
C GLN A 341 11.75 -6.66 13.82
N TYR A 342 10.51 -6.46 14.25
CA TYR A 342 9.53 -7.55 14.27
C TYR A 342 8.95 -7.70 12.86
N GLU A 343 8.64 -8.95 12.50
CA GLU A 343 8.04 -9.31 11.22
C GLU A 343 6.73 -10.05 11.45
N LEU A 344 5.73 -9.81 10.61
CA LEU A 344 4.45 -10.50 10.65
C LEU A 344 4.23 -11.24 9.34
N GLY A 345 3.98 -12.54 9.43
CA GLY A 345 3.62 -13.39 8.30
C GLY A 345 2.49 -14.36 8.65
N THR A 346 2.06 -15.13 7.65
CA THR A 346 0.99 -16.12 7.82
C THR A 346 1.32 -17.47 7.18
N MET A 347 0.66 -18.51 7.67
CA MET A 347 0.75 -19.87 7.14
C MET A 347 -0.63 -20.48 6.88
N ASP A 348 -0.71 -21.39 5.93
CA ASP A 348 -1.88 -22.23 5.69
C ASP A 348 -1.94 -23.40 6.68
N GLU A 349 -2.96 -24.24 6.54
CA GLU A 349 -3.14 -25.46 7.36
C GLU A 349 -2.00 -26.49 7.21
N ASN A 350 -1.27 -26.47 6.10
CA ASN A 350 -0.15 -27.37 5.80
C ASN A 350 1.19 -26.84 6.34
N GLY A 351 1.20 -25.62 6.89
CA GLY A 351 2.42 -24.95 7.35
C GLY A 351 3.21 -24.28 6.25
N GLU A 352 2.64 -24.13 5.05
CA GLU A 352 3.24 -23.34 3.98
C GLU A 352 2.99 -21.85 4.22
N THR A 353 3.99 -21.03 3.92
CA THR A 353 3.87 -19.57 4.02
C THR A 353 2.88 -19.05 2.97
N VAL A 354 1.80 -18.43 3.44
CA VAL A 354 0.81 -17.77 2.59
C VAL A 354 1.25 -16.32 2.35
N ILE A 355 1.45 -15.56 3.42
CA ILE A 355 2.01 -14.21 3.36
C ILE A 355 3.40 -14.21 3.98
N VAL A 356 4.38 -13.79 3.16
CA VAL A 356 5.78 -13.69 3.55
C VAL A 356 5.92 -12.67 4.69
N PRO A 357 6.68 -13.00 5.76
CA PRO A 357 6.93 -12.04 6.84
C PRO A 357 7.50 -10.72 6.33
N ASP A 358 6.91 -9.62 6.76
CA ASP A 358 7.42 -8.26 6.53
C ASP A 358 7.38 -7.45 7.83
N LYS A 359 8.19 -6.40 7.89
CA LYS A 359 8.33 -5.56 9.08
C LYS A 359 7.03 -4.86 9.43
N ILE A 360 6.76 -4.71 10.73
CA ILE A 360 5.54 -4.04 11.20
C ILE A 360 5.39 -2.63 10.62
N ILE A 361 6.48 -1.85 10.53
CA ILE A 361 6.42 -0.50 9.94
C ILE A 361 5.96 -0.50 8.46
N ASN A 362 6.24 -1.57 7.71
CA ASN A 362 5.81 -1.71 6.32
C ASN A 362 4.35 -2.15 6.21
N LEU A 363 3.83 -2.84 7.23
CA LEU A 363 2.45 -3.29 7.30
C LEU A 363 1.53 -2.27 7.97
N LEU A 364 2.08 -1.19 8.53
CA LEU A 364 1.33 -0.14 9.18
C LEU A 364 0.88 0.94 8.19
N ARG A 365 -0.39 1.32 8.34
CA ARG A 365 -0.94 2.57 7.85
C ARG A 365 -1.21 3.49 9.02
N GLY A 366 -0.97 4.79 8.87
CA GLY A 366 -1.22 5.74 9.94
C GLY A 366 -1.46 7.15 9.46
N CYS A 367 -2.19 7.92 10.26
CA CYS A 367 -2.46 9.33 10.02
C CYS A 367 -2.10 10.13 11.27
N ILE A 368 -1.30 11.18 11.10
CA ILE A 368 -0.95 12.11 12.16
C ILE A 368 -1.20 13.52 11.62
N GLU A 369 -1.92 14.35 12.37
CA GLU A 369 -2.18 15.74 12.00
C GLU A 369 -1.49 16.68 13.00
N ASP A 370 -0.81 17.71 12.50
CA ASP A 370 -0.37 18.87 13.28
C ASP A 370 -1.01 20.15 12.72
N GLU A 371 -0.65 21.32 13.27
CA GLU A 371 -1.24 22.60 12.86
C GLU A 371 -0.99 22.97 11.39
N ASN A 372 0.03 22.37 10.76
CA ASN A 372 0.49 22.72 9.42
C ASN A 372 0.20 21.62 8.39
N PHE A 373 0.35 20.35 8.77
CA PHE A 373 0.29 19.22 7.86
C PHE A 373 -0.46 18.02 8.43
N CYS A 374 -1.08 17.29 7.52
CA CYS A 374 -1.53 15.93 7.75
C CYS A 374 -0.50 14.96 7.13
N TYR A 375 0.10 14.13 7.97
CA TYR A 375 1.11 13.14 7.62
C TYR A 375 0.50 11.75 7.51
N TYR A 376 0.92 11.01 6.49
CA TYR A 376 0.40 9.69 6.19
C TYR A 376 1.53 8.68 6.13
N LEU A 377 1.44 7.64 6.95
CA LEU A 377 2.33 6.48 6.91
C LEU A 377 1.72 5.44 5.98
N LEU A 378 2.45 5.07 4.94
CA LEU A 378 2.08 4.04 3.99
C LEU A 378 3.31 3.22 3.64
N ASN A 379 3.26 1.91 3.87
CA ASN A 379 4.31 0.94 3.53
C ASN A 379 5.69 1.40 4.04
N GLY A 380 5.73 1.81 5.30
CA GLY A 380 6.95 2.27 5.97
C GLY A 380 7.48 3.64 5.53
N THR A 381 6.75 4.36 4.68
CA THR A 381 7.15 5.69 4.19
C THR A 381 6.12 6.74 4.55
N TRP A 382 6.59 7.92 4.96
CA TRP A 382 5.74 9.06 5.30
C TRP A 382 5.53 10.01 4.13
N TYR A 383 4.29 10.46 3.98
CA TYR A 383 3.82 11.36 2.94
C TYR A 383 3.02 12.53 3.52
N VAL A 384 2.91 13.60 2.74
CA VAL A 384 1.99 14.73 2.97
C VAL A 384 1.22 15.02 1.69
N PHE A 385 0.05 15.60 1.82
CA PHE A 385 -0.75 16.01 0.68
C PHE A 385 -0.12 17.25 0.02
N GLU A 386 -0.10 17.27 -1.30
CA GLU A 386 0.46 18.38 -2.05
C GLU A 386 -0.57 19.51 -2.21
N GLU A 387 -0.20 20.71 -1.77
CA GLU A 387 -1.09 21.87 -1.60
C GLU A 387 -1.77 22.29 -2.91
N HIS A 388 -1.06 22.15 -4.03
CA HIS A 388 -1.59 22.46 -5.37
C HIS A 388 -2.85 21.67 -5.72
N PHE A 389 -3.12 20.55 -5.05
CA PHE A 389 -4.30 19.74 -5.28
C PHE A 389 -5.47 20.03 -4.34
N PHE A 390 -5.29 20.84 -3.29
CA PHE A 390 -6.36 21.16 -2.37
C PHE A 390 -7.57 21.78 -3.08
N ASN A 391 -7.34 22.67 -4.04
CA ASN A 391 -8.44 23.27 -4.80
C ASN A 391 -9.23 22.23 -5.61
N LYS A 392 -8.54 21.34 -6.33
CA LYS A 392 -9.17 20.28 -7.15
C LYS A 392 -9.92 19.28 -6.27
N LEU A 393 -9.34 18.92 -5.13
CA LEU A 393 -9.98 18.04 -4.16
C LEU A 393 -11.22 18.69 -3.54
N ASP A 394 -11.14 19.98 -3.22
CA ASP A 394 -12.26 20.75 -2.68
C ASP A 394 -13.43 20.84 -3.66
N GLU A 395 -13.15 21.04 -4.95
CA GLU A 395 -14.18 21.03 -5.99
C GLU A 395 -14.87 19.66 -6.09
N LYS A 396 -14.10 18.58 -6.13
CA LYS A 396 -14.64 17.21 -6.18
C LYS A 396 -15.46 16.87 -4.94
N TYR A 397 -14.97 17.23 -3.76
CA TYR A 397 -15.70 17.01 -2.51
C TYR A 397 -17.02 17.78 -2.47
N LYS A 398 -17.01 19.05 -2.89
CA LYS A 398 -18.25 19.86 -2.97
C LYS A 398 -19.24 19.24 -3.95
N LEU A 399 -18.76 18.75 -5.10
CA LEU A 399 -19.62 18.05 -6.07
C LEU A 399 -20.22 16.77 -5.48
N LEU A 400 -19.42 15.96 -4.78
CA LEU A 400 -19.90 14.78 -4.07
C LEU A 400 -20.98 15.16 -3.05
N TYR A 401 -20.70 16.13 -2.18
CA TYR A 401 -21.63 16.63 -1.17
C TYR A 401 -22.95 17.07 -1.81
N ASP A 402 -22.88 17.93 -2.84
CA ASP A 402 -24.06 18.49 -3.51
C ASP A 402 -24.91 17.40 -4.19
N ASN A 403 -24.27 16.35 -4.74
CA ASN A 403 -24.96 15.26 -5.41
C ASN A 403 -25.72 14.32 -4.45
N ILE A 404 -25.23 14.15 -3.22
CA ILE A 404 -25.80 13.16 -2.27
C ILE A 404 -26.68 13.79 -1.19
N GLN A 405 -26.47 15.06 -0.84
CA GLN A 405 -27.10 15.70 0.32
C GLN A 405 -28.63 15.60 0.29
N THR A 406 -29.24 15.87 -0.85
CA THR A 406 -30.71 15.87 -0.99
C THR A 406 -31.30 14.49 -0.70
N GLU A 407 -30.65 13.42 -1.18
CA GLU A 407 -31.15 12.07 -0.97
C GLU A 407 -30.85 11.57 0.46
N SER A 408 -29.68 11.91 1.00
CA SER A 408 -29.36 11.67 2.42
C SER A 408 -30.42 12.28 3.34
N GLU A 409 -30.82 13.53 3.14
CA GLU A 409 -31.81 14.21 3.98
C GLU A 409 -33.18 13.50 3.97
N LYS A 410 -33.65 13.07 2.79
CA LYS A 410 -34.91 12.30 2.69
C LYS A 410 -34.83 10.98 3.45
N VAL A 411 -33.73 10.25 3.32
CA VAL A 411 -33.54 8.96 4.00
C VAL A 411 -33.49 9.17 5.52
N VAL A 412 -32.75 10.19 5.98
CA VAL A 412 -32.66 10.56 7.39
C VAL A 412 -34.02 10.92 7.98
N GLU A 413 -34.84 11.69 7.27
CA GLU A 413 -36.19 12.05 7.70
C GLU A 413 -37.13 10.84 7.72
N LYS A 414 -37.16 10.04 6.64
CA LYS A 414 -38.00 8.85 6.48
C LYS A 414 -37.80 7.82 7.60
N PHE A 415 -36.56 7.62 8.01
CA PHE A 415 -36.19 6.64 9.04
C PHE A 415 -35.88 7.26 10.41
N ASN A 416 -36.06 8.57 10.58
CA ASN A 416 -35.84 9.28 11.84
C ASN A 416 -34.44 9.01 12.45
N LEU A 417 -33.41 9.12 11.59
CA LEU A 417 -32.03 8.76 11.93
C LEU A 417 -31.32 9.80 12.81
N THR A 418 -31.84 11.02 12.94
CA THR A 418 -31.20 12.03 13.79
C THR A 418 -31.57 11.83 15.26
N LYS A 419 -30.59 11.46 16.10
CA LYS A 419 -30.76 11.23 17.55
C LYS A 419 -29.67 11.94 18.36
N GLU A 420 -30.02 12.41 19.55
CA GLU A 420 -29.02 12.88 20.52
C GLU A 420 -28.39 11.68 21.23
N ALA A 421 -27.12 11.40 20.93
CA ALA A 421 -26.35 10.32 21.52
C ALA A 421 -24.90 10.75 21.74
N ASN A 422 -24.29 10.30 22.84
CA ASN A 422 -22.92 10.67 23.20
C ASN A 422 -21.86 9.80 22.51
N ASN A 423 -22.24 8.61 22.05
CA ASN A 423 -21.36 7.66 21.37
C ASN A 423 -22.17 6.73 20.44
N GLU A 424 -21.45 5.94 19.65
CA GLU A 424 -21.99 5.00 18.65
C GLU A 424 -22.91 3.94 19.29
N ASP A 425 -22.47 3.30 20.39
CA ASP A 425 -23.25 2.28 21.09
C ASP A 425 -24.61 2.82 21.57
N MET A 426 -24.62 4.02 22.17
CA MET A 426 -25.84 4.67 22.62
C MET A 426 -26.76 4.99 21.44
N TYR A 427 -26.21 5.49 20.33
CA TYR A 427 -26.98 5.80 19.13
C TYR A 427 -27.64 4.55 18.55
N ASN A 428 -26.87 3.46 18.36
CA ASN A 428 -27.36 2.20 17.81
C ASN A 428 -28.45 1.58 18.71
N GLY A 429 -28.31 1.70 20.03
CA GLY A 429 -29.28 1.21 21.01
C GLY A 429 -30.65 1.90 20.96
N MET A 430 -30.75 3.11 20.40
CA MET A 430 -32.03 3.84 20.30
C MET A 430 -33.00 3.25 19.26
N PHE A 431 -32.54 2.33 18.41
CA PHE A 431 -33.33 1.72 17.35
C PHE A 431 -33.82 0.30 17.65
N ILE A 432 -33.49 -0.25 18.83
CA ILE A 432 -33.87 -1.62 19.23
C ILE A 432 -35.38 -1.85 19.11
N GLU A 433 -36.19 -0.86 19.50
CA GLU A 433 -37.66 -0.95 19.48
C GLU A 433 -38.29 -0.46 18.16
N ASP A 434 -37.51 0.08 17.21
CA ASP A 434 -38.02 0.50 15.90
C ASP A 434 -38.12 -0.71 14.96
N ARG A 435 -39.34 -1.07 14.55
CA ARG A 435 -39.57 -2.21 13.64
C ARG A 435 -39.10 -1.96 12.21
N LYS A 436 -38.81 -0.72 11.84
CA LYS A 436 -38.31 -0.37 10.49
C LYS A 436 -36.80 -0.52 10.36
N ILE A 437 -36.08 -0.68 11.49
CA ILE A 437 -34.62 -0.68 11.53
C ILE A 437 -34.13 -1.92 12.28
N ILE A 438 -33.23 -2.65 11.65
CA ILE A 438 -32.60 -3.85 12.19
C ILE A 438 -31.22 -3.44 12.71
N THR A 439 -30.99 -3.59 14.01
CA THR A 439 -29.69 -3.27 14.63
C THR A 439 -28.78 -4.48 14.52
N VAL A 440 -27.71 -4.35 13.75
CA VAL A 440 -26.77 -5.44 13.43
C VAL A 440 -25.35 -5.17 13.93
N HIS A 441 -25.15 -4.07 14.66
CA HIS A 441 -23.89 -3.73 15.32
C HIS A 441 -23.26 -4.94 16.03
N LYS A 442 -21.96 -5.15 15.81
CA LYS A 442 -21.13 -6.28 16.31
C LYS A 442 -21.47 -7.67 15.73
N HIS A 443 -22.39 -7.78 14.77
CA HIS A 443 -22.63 -9.03 14.06
C HIS A 443 -21.73 -9.10 12.84
N GLU A 444 -21.08 -10.24 12.64
CA GLU A 444 -20.01 -10.41 11.66
C GLU A 444 -20.28 -11.56 10.70
N ILE A 445 -19.86 -11.40 9.44
CA ILE A 445 -19.69 -12.51 8.50
C ILE A 445 -18.20 -12.78 8.38
N LYS A 446 -17.73 -13.93 8.90
CA LYS A 446 -16.30 -14.31 8.87
C LYS A 446 -15.39 -13.17 9.40
N PHE A 447 -15.70 -12.66 10.59
CA PHE A 447 -14.95 -11.57 11.25
C PHE A 447 -15.07 -10.19 10.59
N ILE A 448 -16.06 -9.99 9.70
CA ILE A 448 -16.32 -8.71 9.04
C ILE A 448 -17.71 -8.23 9.42
N GLU A 449 -17.78 -7.08 10.09
CA GLU A 449 -19.02 -6.33 10.33
C GLU A 449 -19.52 -5.69 9.03
N LEU A 450 -20.80 -5.89 8.69
CA LEU A 450 -21.37 -5.35 7.45
C LEU A 450 -21.88 -3.92 7.57
N ALA A 451 -22.43 -3.59 8.74
CA ALA A 451 -23.05 -2.31 9.07
C ALA A 451 -23.36 -2.28 10.57
N ASP A 452 -23.78 -1.14 11.08
CA ASP A 452 -24.38 -1.01 12.41
C ASP A 452 -25.90 -1.16 12.36
N LEU A 453 -26.52 -0.61 11.31
CA LEU A 453 -27.97 -0.61 11.09
C LEU A 453 -28.30 -1.05 9.65
N ILE A 454 -29.36 -1.85 9.52
CA ILE A 454 -29.96 -2.23 8.24
C ILE A 454 -31.41 -1.77 8.20
N PHE A 455 -31.80 -1.10 7.12
CA PHE A 455 -33.18 -0.72 6.85
C PHE A 455 -33.43 -0.68 5.34
N TYR A 456 -34.69 -0.62 4.91
CA TYR A 456 -35.02 -0.82 3.51
C TYR A 456 -36.32 -0.12 3.10
N ASP A 457 -36.46 0.09 1.80
CA ASP A 457 -37.71 0.46 1.14
C ASP A 457 -37.99 -0.44 -0.07
N ASP A 458 -38.88 -0.02 -0.96
CA ASP A 458 -39.31 -0.82 -2.11
C ASP A 458 -38.15 -1.08 -3.09
N ASP A 459 -37.22 -0.14 -3.21
CA ASP A 459 -36.16 -0.18 -4.23
C ASP A 459 -34.78 -0.49 -3.63
N ASN A 460 -34.53 -0.06 -2.39
CA ASN A 460 -33.20 -0.04 -1.80
C ASN A 460 -33.12 -0.79 -0.45
N ILE A 461 -31.95 -1.37 -0.19
CA ILE A 461 -31.49 -1.74 1.15
C ILE A 461 -30.37 -0.77 1.55
N TYR A 462 -30.47 -0.23 2.75
CA TYR A 462 -29.53 0.71 3.33
C TYR A 462 -28.69 0.02 4.40
N LEU A 463 -27.37 0.14 4.27
CA LEU A 463 -26.37 -0.40 5.19
C LEU A 463 -25.62 0.78 5.81
N MET A 464 -25.94 1.12 7.06
CA MET A 464 -25.40 2.30 7.72
C MET A 464 -24.26 1.93 8.66
N CYS A 465 -23.10 2.55 8.45
CA CYS A 465 -21.94 2.47 9.34
C CYS A 465 -21.75 3.84 10.01
N ASN A 466 -21.59 3.84 11.32
CA ASN A 466 -21.51 5.01 12.17
C ASN A 466 -20.10 5.16 12.73
N LYS A 467 -19.56 6.37 12.71
CA LYS A 467 -18.34 6.73 13.43
C LYS A 467 -18.50 8.07 14.14
N GLY A 468 -17.43 8.47 14.84
CA GLY A 468 -17.34 9.72 15.57
C GLY A 468 -17.47 10.97 14.69
N GLU A 469 -16.85 12.05 15.14
CA GLU A 469 -16.92 13.30 14.38
C GLU A 469 -16.21 13.21 13.03
N PHE A 470 -16.66 13.98 12.05
CA PHE A 470 -16.06 14.04 10.73
C PHE A 470 -14.63 14.62 10.78
N ASN A 471 -13.63 13.75 10.87
CA ASN A 471 -12.21 14.04 10.84
C ASN A 471 -11.45 12.93 10.07
N GLY A 472 -10.15 13.09 9.85
CA GLY A 472 -9.37 12.14 9.04
C GLY A 472 -9.37 10.70 9.59
N GLU A 473 -9.31 10.56 10.91
CA GLU A 473 -9.26 9.28 11.61
C GLU A 473 -10.57 8.50 11.48
N HIS A 474 -11.69 9.09 11.92
CA HIS A 474 -12.99 8.44 11.88
C HIS A 474 -13.47 8.18 10.45
N VAL A 475 -13.14 9.05 9.49
CA VAL A 475 -13.50 8.83 8.08
C VAL A 475 -12.72 7.67 7.49
N ARG A 476 -11.46 7.46 7.87
CA ARG A 476 -10.65 6.32 7.41
C ARG A 476 -11.20 5.01 7.96
N ASP A 477 -11.53 4.98 9.24
CA ASP A 477 -12.09 3.77 9.87
C ASP A 477 -13.43 3.40 9.23
N LEU A 478 -14.30 4.40 9.01
CA LEU A 478 -15.57 4.23 8.33
C LEU A 478 -15.40 3.78 6.86
N GLU A 479 -14.46 4.39 6.13
CA GLU A 479 -14.16 4.04 4.74
C GLU A 479 -13.66 2.59 4.63
N ASN A 480 -12.76 2.17 5.52
CA ASN A 480 -12.27 0.79 5.58
C ASN A 480 -13.38 -0.20 5.93
N GLN A 481 -14.24 0.13 6.89
CA GLN A 481 -15.40 -0.70 7.25
C GLN A 481 -16.29 -0.88 6.02
N ILE A 482 -16.78 0.20 5.42
CA ILE A 482 -17.68 0.16 4.24
C ILE A 482 -17.01 -0.56 3.06
N ASN A 483 -15.75 -0.29 2.76
CA ASN A 483 -15.06 -0.98 1.66
C ASN A 483 -14.91 -2.48 1.94
N THR A 484 -14.63 -2.89 3.18
CA THR A 484 -14.57 -4.30 3.56
C THR A 484 -15.94 -4.96 3.46
N SER A 485 -16.98 -4.33 3.99
CA SER A 485 -18.35 -4.80 3.92
C SER A 485 -18.83 -4.94 2.47
N SER A 486 -18.53 -3.96 1.60
CA SER A 486 -18.92 -3.99 0.19
C SER A 486 -18.30 -5.17 -0.58
N LYS A 487 -17.01 -5.46 -0.36
CA LYS A 487 -16.34 -6.61 -0.96
C LYS A 487 -16.86 -7.93 -0.42
N MET A 488 -17.13 -8.01 0.88
CA MET A 488 -17.75 -9.19 1.49
C MET A 488 -19.11 -9.47 0.85
N ILE A 489 -19.95 -8.44 0.72
CA ILE A 489 -21.25 -8.56 0.06
C ILE A 489 -21.10 -8.99 -1.40
N GLU A 490 -20.18 -8.38 -2.16
CA GLU A 490 -19.91 -8.78 -3.55
C GLU A 490 -19.53 -10.26 -3.66
N LEU A 491 -18.66 -10.75 -2.76
CA LEU A 491 -18.22 -12.13 -2.71
C LEU A 491 -19.36 -13.09 -2.32
N VAL A 492 -20.12 -12.73 -1.29
CA VAL A 492 -21.26 -13.51 -0.77
C VAL A 492 -22.35 -13.63 -1.83
N LEU A 493 -22.68 -12.53 -2.53
CA LEU A 493 -23.69 -12.50 -3.58
C LEU A 493 -23.30 -13.35 -4.80
N ARG A 494 -22.00 -13.44 -5.11
CA ARG A 494 -21.49 -14.25 -6.23
C ARG A 494 -21.33 -15.73 -5.90
N ASN A 495 -20.84 -16.05 -4.71
CA ASN A 495 -20.27 -17.38 -4.44
C ASN A 495 -20.99 -18.17 -3.35
N ASP A 496 -21.59 -17.52 -2.34
CA ASP A 496 -22.10 -18.24 -1.17
C ASP A 496 -23.21 -17.49 -0.42
N LYS A 497 -24.42 -17.48 -0.99
CA LYS A 497 -25.59 -16.86 -0.35
C LYS A 497 -25.96 -17.48 1.00
N ASN A 498 -25.45 -18.67 1.35
CA ASN A 498 -25.70 -19.27 2.66
C ASN A 498 -25.05 -18.47 3.80
N LEU A 499 -24.00 -17.68 3.52
CA LEU A 499 -23.40 -16.80 4.52
C LEU A 499 -24.38 -15.70 5.00
N ILE A 500 -25.27 -15.18 4.13
CA ILE A 500 -26.32 -14.24 4.56
C ILE A 500 -27.33 -14.95 5.47
N LYS A 501 -27.61 -16.22 5.19
CA LYS A 501 -28.50 -17.03 6.04
C LYS A 501 -27.89 -17.27 7.43
N GLN A 502 -26.60 -17.55 7.49
CA GLN A 502 -25.86 -17.67 8.76
C GLN A 502 -25.89 -16.34 9.51
N TYR A 503 -25.59 -15.24 8.82
CA TYR A 503 -25.65 -13.89 9.38
C TYR A 503 -27.00 -13.57 10.01
N TYR A 504 -28.12 -13.90 9.35
CA TYR A 504 -29.46 -13.77 9.93
C TYR A 504 -29.65 -14.62 11.19
N ASN A 505 -29.15 -15.86 11.20
CA ASN A 505 -29.30 -16.76 12.33
C ASN A 505 -28.54 -16.27 13.58
N ASP A 506 -27.45 -15.52 13.37
CA ASP A 506 -26.63 -14.96 14.45
C ASP A 506 -27.26 -13.68 15.04
N LEU A 507 -28.27 -13.10 14.40
CA LEU A 507 -28.98 -11.93 14.93
C LEU A 507 -29.66 -12.22 16.28
N ASN A 508 -29.77 -11.18 17.09
CA ASN A 508 -30.57 -11.21 18.32
C ASN A 508 -32.05 -11.55 18.01
N GLU A 509 -32.72 -12.28 18.92
CA GLU A 509 -34.13 -12.69 18.72
C GLU A 509 -35.08 -11.51 18.48
N LYS A 510 -34.87 -10.38 19.20
CA LYS A 510 -35.64 -9.15 18.97
C LYS A 510 -35.54 -8.62 17.53
N GLU A 511 -34.39 -8.81 16.88
CA GLU A 511 -34.16 -8.37 15.50
C GLU A 511 -34.80 -9.34 14.51
N LYS A 512 -34.78 -10.65 14.81
CA LYS A 512 -35.51 -11.68 14.03
C LYS A 512 -37.03 -11.52 14.10
N GLU A 513 -37.57 -10.94 15.17
CA GLU A 513 -39.00 -10.60 15.25
C GLU A 513 -39.42 -9.48 14.27
N LYS A 514 -38.46 -8.65 13.82
CA LYS A 514 -38.74 -7.54 12.89
C LYS A 514 -38.89 -7.99 11.45
N ILE A 515 -38.23 -9.08 11.06
CA ILE A 515 -38.23 -9.57 9.68
C ILE A 515 -38.01 -11.08 9.63
N GLN A 516 -38.80 -11.78 8.81
CA GLN A 516 -38.62 -13.21 8.60
C GLN A 516 -37.38 -13.50 7.75
N GLN A 517 -36.73 -14.65 7.99
CA GLN A 517 -35.48 -15.03 7.30
C GLN A 517 -35.58 -14.93 5.77
N ASP A 518 -36.64 -15.47 5.17
CA ASP A 518 -36.80 -15.46 3.71
C ASP A 518 -36.94 -14.04 3.15
N ASP A 519 -37.56 -13.13 3.89
CA ASP A 519 -37.70 -11.74 3.48
C ASP A 519 -36.41 -10.96 3.68
N PHE A 520 -35.66 -11.25 4.76
CA PHE A 520 -34.32 -10.70 4.97
C PHE A 520 -33.37 -11.07 3.83
N LEU A 521 -33.36 -12.34 3.40
CA LEU A 521 -32.55 -12.80 2.28
C LEU A 521 -32.92 -12.08 0.96
N LYS A 522 -34.20 -11.76 0.75
CA LYS A 522 -34.67 -11.03 -0.43
C LYS A 522 -34.22 -9.57 -0.44
N LEU A 523 -33.94 -8.95 0.72
CA LEU A 523 -33.47 -7.56 0.77
C LEU A 523 -32.18 -7.37 -0.03
N PHE A 524 -31.29 -8.35 -0.03
CA PHE A 524 -30.02 -8.30 -0.75
C PHE A 524 -30.14 -8.46 -2.28
N ASN A 525 -31.36 -8.60 -2.81
CA ASN A 525 -31.64 -8.49 -4.24
C ASN A 525 -32.01 -7.05 -4.67
N LYS A 526 -32.24 -6.14 -3.71
CA LYS A 526 -32.50 -4.72 -3.95
C LYS A 526 -31.20 -3.97 -4.25
N GLN A 527 -31.32 -2.71 -4.67
CA GLN A 527 -30.14 -1.86 -4.82
C GLN A 527 -29.51 -1.59 -3.45
N ILE A 528 -28.23 -1.90 -3.30
CA ILE A 528 -27.50 -1.71 -2.04
C ILE A 528 -26.97 -0.28 -1.98
N VAL A 529 -27.28 0.41 -0.88
CA VAL A 529 -26.87 1.77 -0.59
C VAL A 529 -26.13 1.79 0.75
N PHE A 530 -24.85 2.13 0.74
CA PHE A 530 -24.10 2.36 1.96
C PHE A 530 -24.33 3.76 2.49
N ILE A 531 -24.47 3.90 3.80
CA ILE A 531 -24.62 5.19 4.48
C ILE A 531 -23.44 5.39 5.42
N ALA A 532 -22.65 6.43 5.15
CA ALA A 532 -21.61 6.92 6.06
C ALA A 532 -22.23 7.88 7.08
N GLY A 533 -22.43 7.41 8.31
CA GLY A 533 -22.94 8.19 9.43
C GLY A 533 -21.81 8.80 10.28
N PHE A 534 -21.82 10.11 10.44
CA PHE A 534 -20.92 10.81 11.36
C PHE A 534 -21.71 11.43 12.52
N SER A 535 -21.12 11.48 13.71
CA SER A 535 -21.81 12.11 14.83
C SER A 535 -22.04 13.58 14.55
N LYS A 536 -21.02 14.31 14.09
CA LYS A 536 -21.06 15.74 13.78
C LYS A 536 -20.01 16.15 12.76
N ASN A 537 -20.00 17.43 12.40
CA ASN A 537 -18.98 18.11 11.58
C ASN A 537 -18.91 17.70 10.10
N TYR A 538 -19.73 16.77 9.61
CA TYR A 538 -19.87 16.57 8.16
C TYR A 538 -20.61 17.78 7.56
N LYS A 539 -19.95 18.52 6.68
CA LYS A 539 -20.49 19.75 6.08
C LYS A 539 -19.77 20.05 4.78
N ARG A 540 -20.45 20.77 3.89
CA ARG A 540 -19.93 21.16 2.56
C ARG A 540 -18.55 21.83 2.57
N GLN A 541 -18.22 22.57 3.63
CA GLN A 541 -16.91 23.22 3.82
C GLN A 541 -16.17 22.62 5.01
N THR A 542 -15.21 21.74 4.74
CA THR A 542 -14.34 21.13 5.76
C THR A 542 -12.88 21.50 5.53
N ARG A 543 -12.05 21.47 6.58
CA ARG A 543 -10.62 21.78 6.50
C ARG A 543 -9.75 20.55 6.27
N SER A 544 -10.21 19.34 6.62
CA SER A 544 -9.41 18.11 6.50
C SER A 544 -9.32 17.65 5.04
N PRO A 545 -8.16 17.76 4.37
CA PRO A 545 -8.00 17.26 3.01
C PRO A 545 -8.12 15.75 2.96
N TYR A 546 -7.63 15.04 4.00
CA TYR A 546 -7.73 13.59 4.07
C TYR A 546 -9.19 13.11 4.04
N ALA A 547 -10.03 13.66 4.91
CA ALA A 547 -11.42 13.27 5.00
C ALA A 547 -12.18 13.49 3.67
N LYS A 548 -11.91 14.62 2.99
CA LYS A 548 -12.46 14.89 1.64
C LYS A 548 -12.05 13.83 0.64
N TYR A 549 -10.76 13.50 0.66
CA TYR A 549 -10.14 12.53 -0.22
C TYR A 549 -10.72 11.12 -0.02
N LEU A 550 -10.78 10.65 1.22
CA LEU A 550 -11.31 9.33 1.58
C LEU A 550 -12.75 9.13 1.10
N LEU A 551 -13.62 10.12 1.30
CA LEU A 551 -15.01 10.03 0.83
C LEU A 551 -15.14 10.03 -0.70
N CYS A 552 -14.32 10.81 -1.40
CA CYS A 552 -14.32 10.81 -2.86
C CYS A 552 -13.89 9.45 -3.43
N GLU A 553 -12.90 8.80 -2.81
CA GLU A 553 -12.47 7.46 -3.23
C GLU A 553 -13.50 6.39 -2.83
N LEU A 554 -14.11 6.49 -1.65
CA LEU A 554 -15.18 5.59 -1.23
C LEU A 554 -16.34 5.59 -2.22
N GLU A 555 -16.80 6.76 -2.65
CA GLU A 555 -17.87 6.88 -3.64
C GLU A 555 -17.51 6.22 -4.97
N LYS A 556 -16.29 6.47 -5.45
CA LYS A 556 -15.78 5.89 -6.69
C LYS A 556 -15.69 4.37 -6.60
N ASN A 557 -15.18 3.84 -5.49
CA ASN A 557 -15.01 2.40 -5.28
C ASN A 557 -16.37 1.69 -5.22
N LEU A 558 -17.33 2.23 -4.46
CA LEU A 558 -18.68 1.68 -4.38
C LEU A 558 -19.38 1.68 -5.74
N LYS A 559 -19.28 2.77 -6.50
CA LYS A 559 -19.83 2.85 -7.87
C LYS A 559 -19.25 1.78 -8.80
N ASN A 560 -17.95 1.51 -8.70
CA ASN A 560 -17.31 0.45 -9.50
C ASN A 560 -17.82 -0.95 -9.16
N SER A 561 -18.19 -1.19 -7.90
CA SER A 561 -18.83 -2.43 -7.44
C SER A 561 -20.36 -2.46 -7.62
N GLY A 562 -20.95 -1.40 -8.19
CA GLY A 562 -22.40 -1.30 -8.44
C GLY A 562 -23.23 -0.89 -7.22
N PHE A 563 -22.60 -0.33 -6.18
CA PHE A 563 -23.25 0.16 -4.97
C PHE A 563 -23.31 1.70 -4.95
N ASN A 564 -24.27 2.24 -4.19
CA ASN A 564 -24.43 3.68 -3.99
C ASN A 564 -23.91 4.12 -2.61
N LEU A 565 -23.55 5.39 -2.49
CA LEU A 565 -23.11 6.02 -1.24
C LEU A 565 -24.02 7.19 -0.88
N LEU A 566 -24.45 7.23 0.37
CA LEU A 566 -25.01 8.40 1.04
C LEU A 566 -24.14 8.75 2.25
N ILE A 567 -24.16 10.01 2.67
CA ILE A 567 -23.37 10.50 3.80
C ILE A 567 -24.25 11.45 4.62
N THR A 568 -24.23 11.32 5.95
CA THR A 568 -25.06 12.15 6.83
C THR A 568 -24.41 12.39 8.20
N ASN A 569 -24.85 13.45 8.88
CA ASN A 569 -24.71 13.53 10.34
C ASN A 569 -25.90 12.82 11.00
N PHE A 570 -25.65 12.09 12.09
CA PHE A 570 -26.70 11.41 12.85
C PHE A 570 -27.03 12.08 14.19
N THR A 571 -26.26 13.07 14.65
CA THR A 571 -26.68 13.94 15.76
C THR A 571 -27.19 15.29 15.24
N PRO A 572 -28.11 15.96 15.97
CA PRO A 572 -28.58 17.28 15.60
C PRO A 572 -27.40 18.26 15.51
N ALA A 573 -27.44 19.17 14.53
CA ALA A 573 -26.50 20.28 14.50
C ALA A 573 -26.64 21.08 15.82
N GLU A 574 -25.50 21.46 16.44
CA GLU A 574 -25.53 22.37 17.58
C GLU A 574 -26.30 23.63 17.17
N ASN A 575 -27.53 23.74 17.65
CA ASN A 575 -28.31 24.96 17.50
C ASN A 575 -27.48 26.07 18.12
N LYS A 576 -27.07 27.06 17.30
CA LYS A 576 -26.61 28.35 17.79
C LYS A 576 -27.60 28.76 18.87
N LYS A 577 -27.20 28.68 20.14
CA LYS A 577 -27.97 29.25 21.24
C LYS A 577 -28.34 30.65 20.79
N LYS A 578 -29.64 30.90 20.67
CA LYS A 578 -30.22 32.22 20.45
C LYS A 578 -29.49 33.16 21.41
N ALA A 579 -28.67 34.04 20.84
CA ALA A 579 -28.28 35.25 21.53
C ALA A 579 -29.59 36.03 21.70
N GLN A 580 -30.15 35.96 22.90
CA GLN A 580 -31.03 37.00 23.43
C GLN A 580 -30.16 38.03 24.13
#